data_AF-A0A6I7PMI9-F1
#
_entry.id   AF-A0A6I7PMI9-F1
#
_cell.length_a   1.000
_cell.length_b   1.000
_cell.length_c   1.000
_cell.angle_alpha   90.00
_cell.angle_beta   90.00
_cell.angle_gamma   90.00
#
_symmetry.space_group_name_H-M   'P 1'
#
loop_
_entity.id
_entity.type
_entity.pdbx_description
1 polymer ?
#
loop_
_entity_poly.entity_id
_entity_poly.type
_entity_poly.pdbx_seq_one_letter_code
_entity_poly.pdbx_strand_id
1 'polypeptide(L)'
;MTATPTRRRLGVLLVVLFGVLSGHGANASPYSDLAEIIRRAIHGPEERADAALLALRQLRDPALRPFFAQLAASDRDDHRLHGVLGVGELEQPPALDLFLVSQLNDAAEQTALISSARNHGMLADDAVEELLARPGLPPVLEAYLHLLNARKGEPATEARLRALLDAESLLTSGRAALLLHDAGQSELASPVLERIMLDDSTRGEWRIALLLQDIRTSDLSSAAGLAHRAYDKWSENGALRSEALFTLMSVAPETGTPLWADAYGASDDLARRLRLALIALEAHQHTPDTIFSTLASQTDQSLLSTIGKAGLALREEGRARVEPLLALARTRYTPGIAWLVAVSAELPDDEAVELLTELSGLPLSSERLGVELMDQAVVAASRLAARDPAVFANLLRDSETEQRDAHRLALLLGLLRDVNAPRPEDVLESYSPPDAESRALTALLHAQREGALSEDRLDRLRRVAFGWGGLSHARRVQAAWMLLRREGHDRAAIARILTEMP
;
A
#
# COMPACT_ATOMS: atom_id res chain seq x y z
N MET A 1 -53.98 38.60 17.22
CA MET A 1 -53.49 39.74 16.43
C MET A 1 -51.97 39.68 16.45
N THR A 2 -51.34 38.92 15.54
CA THR A 2 -50.93 39.34 14.17
C THR A 2 -49.85 40.42 14.24
N ALA A 3 -48.60 40.22 13.82
CA ALA A 3 -48.23 39.68 12.51
C ALA A 3 -46.84 39.00 12.48
N THR A 4 -46.79 38.00 11.60
CA THR A 4 -45.63 37.34 10.99
C THR A 4 -44.70 38.30 10.23
N PRO A 5 -43.45 37.88 10.00
CA PRO A 5 -42.80 38.12 8.72
C PRO A 5 -42.33 36.79 8.09
N THR A 6 -43.02 36.32 7.06
CA THR A 6 -42.62 36.38 5.64
C THR A 6 -41.38 35.55 5.26
N ARG A 7 -41.69 34.35 4.75
CA ARG A 7 -40.91 33.60 3.77
C ARG A 7 -40.34 34.52 2.68
N ARG A 8 -39.03 34.45 2.45
CA ARG A 8 -38.44 34.73 1.14
C ARG A 8 -37.66 33.51 0.66
N ARG A 9 -38.21 32.92 -0.40
CA ARG A 9 -37.55 32.00 -1.33
C ARG A 9 -36.32 32.71 -1.89
N LEU A 10 -35.12 32.11 -1.78
CA LEU A 10 -34.02 32.45 -2.67
C LEU A 10 -33.87 31.28 -3.64
N GLY A 11 -34.06 31.60 -4.92
CA GLY A 11 -34.02 30.66 -6.02
C GLY A 11 -32.62 30.17 -6.32
N VAL A 12 -32.60 28.94 -6.83
CA VAL A 12 -31.53 28.32 -7.59
C VAL A 12 -31.11 29.28 -8.73
N LEU A 13 -29.88 29.78 -8.68
CA LEU A 13 -29.24 30.42 -9.84
C LEU A 13 -28.29 29.39 -10.46
N LEU A 14 -28.80 28.72 -11.48
CA LEU A 14 -28.06 27.78 -12.33
C LEU A 14 -27.21 28.63 -13.28
N VAL A 15 -25.93 28.84 -12.93
CA VAL A 15 -24.97 29.46 -13.83
C VAL A 15 -24.50 28.40 -14.81
N VAL A 16 -25.16 28.35 -15.97
CA VAL A 16 -24.60 27.72 -17.16
C VAL A 16 -23.48 28.63 -17.65
N LEU A 17 -22.25 28.32 -17.27
CA LEU A 17 -21.06 28.89 -17.87
C LEU A 17 -20.86 28.22 -19.24
N PHE A 18 -21.53 28.76 -20.26
CA PHE A 18 -21.10 28.61 -21.64
C PHE A 18 -19.76 29.31 -21.80
N GLY A 19 -18.68 28.53 -21.75
CA GLY A 19 -17.36 28.98 -22.20
C GLY A 19 -17.42 29.27 -23.69
N VAL A 20 -17.44 30.55 -24.02
CA VAL A 20 -17.24 31.08 -25.37
C VAL A 20 -15.89 30.60 -25.89
N LEU A 21 -15.93 29.84 -26.98
CA LEU A 21 -14.81 29.52 -27.85
C LEU A 21 -14.24 30.82 -28.44
N SER A 22 -13.22 31.37 -27.78
CA SER A 22 -12.33 32.35 -28.39
C SER A 22 -11.23 31.59 -29.11
N GLY A 23 -11.44 31.34 -30.40
CA GLY A 23 -10.39 30.85 -31.28
C GLY A 23 -9.40 31.97 -31.57
N HIS A 24 -8.14 31.77 -31.17
CA HIS A 24 -6.92 32.42 -31.71
C HIS A 24 -5.73 31.51 -31.39
N GLY A 25 -5.12 30.90 -32.41
CA GLY A 25 -3.71 30.47 -32.36
C GLY A 25 -3.39 28.98 -32.56
N ALA A 26 -3.11 28.64 -33.82
CA ALA A 26 -2.32 27.50 -34.32
C ALA A 26 -2.91 26.08 -34.17
N ASN A 27 -2.68 25.27 -35.21
CA ASN A 27 -2.91 23.83 -35.25
C ASN A 27 -2.11 23.12 -34.15
N ALA A 28 -2.55 23.20 -32.90
CA ALA A 28 -2.08 22.35 -31.83
C ALA A 28 -2.47 20.93 -32.22
N SER A 29 -1.46 20.13 -32.55
CA SER A 29 -1.67 18.73 -32.89
C SER A 29 -2.34 18.02 -31.71
N PRO A 30 -3.29 17.10 -31.89
CA PRO A 30 -3.92 16.37 -30.77
C PRO A 30 -2.91 15.76 -29.77
N TYR A 31 -1.69 15.45 -30.23
CA TYR A 31 -0.58 14.98 -29.38
C TYR A 31 -0.08 16.04 -28.38
N SER A 32 -0.11 17.33 -28.73
CA SER A 32 0.29 18.39 -27.80
C SER A 32 -0.66 18.50 -26.62
N ASP A 33 -1.94 18.22 -26.82
CA ASP A 33 -2.94 18.26 -25.76
C ASP A 33 -2.78 17.06 -24.81
N LEU A 34 -2.46 15.87 -25.34
CA LEU A 34 -2.17 14.69 -24.54
C LEU A 34 -0.92 14.88 -23.66
N ALA A 35 0.17 15.40 -24.23
CA ALA A 35 1.37 15.72 -23.46
C ALA A 35 1.08 16.79 -22.40
N GLU A 36 0.25 17.79 -22.71
CA GLU A 36 -0.18 18.82 -21.78
C GLU A 36 -1.03 18.27 -20.61
N ILE A 37 -1.86 17.26 -20.86
CA ILE A 37 -2.63 16.57 -19.80
C ILE A 37 -1.67 15.91 -18.79
N ILE A 38 -0.66 15.19 -19.28
CA ILE A 38 0.35 14.54 -18.42
C ILE A 38 1.14 15.60 -17.67
N ARG A 39 1.64 16.62 -18.38
CA ARG A 39 2.42 17.72 -17.82
C ARG A 39 1.67 18.44 -16.68
N ARG A 40 0.41 18.82 -16.90
CA ARG A 40 -0.41 19.46 -15.85
C ARG A 40 -0.70 18.55 -14.67
N ALA A 41 -0.70 17.23 -14.88
CA ALA A 41 -0.89 16.27 -13.81
C ALA A 41 0.31 16.25 -12.86
N ILE A 42 1.50 16.10 -13.43
CA ILE A 42 2.75 15.95 -12.67
C ILE A 42 3.23 17.26 -12.05
N HIS A 43 2.84 18.42 -12.59
CA HIS A 43 3.13 19.73 -12.00
C HIS A 43 1.94 20.33 -11.25
N GLY A 44 0.92 19.52 -10.97
CA GLY A 44 -0.25 19.94 -10.19
C GLY A 44 0.04 20.02 -8.69
N PRO A 45 -1.01 20.16 -7.87
CA PRO A 45 -0.90 19.94 -6.42
C PRO A 45 -0.26 18.59 -6.10
N GLU A 46 0.53 18.52 -5.03
CA GLU A 46 1.35 17.36 -4.62
C GLU A 46 0.58 16.03 -4.69
N GLU A 47 -0.56 15.91 -4.01
CA GLU A 47 -1.40 14.68 -4.04
C GLU A 47 -1.79 14.22 -5.46
N ARG A 48 -2.00 15.18 -6.37
CA ARG A 48 -2.38 14.91 -7.76
C ARG A 48 -1.16 14.52 -8.60
N ALA A 49 -0.02 15.13 -8.34
CA ALA A 49 1.26 14.81 -8.97
C ALA A 49 1.71 13.39 -8.58
N ASP A 50 1.71 13.07 -7.29
CA ASP A 50 2.06 11.76 -6.75
C ASP A 50 1.19 10.66 -7.35
N ALA A 51 -0.13 10.86 -7.38
CA ALA A 51 -1.05 9.90 -7.97
C ALA A 51 -0.81 9.71 -9.49
N ALA A 52 -0.42 10.76 -10.21
CA ALA A 52 -0.09 10.68 -11.63
C ALA A 52 1.24 9.95 -11.88
N LEU A 53 2.27 10.25 -11.10
CA LEU A 53 3.58 9.61 -11.17
C LEU A 53 3.52 8.13 -10.79
N LEU A 54 2.78 7.80 -9.72
CA LEU A 54 2.50 6.42 -9.34
C LEU A 54 1.77 5.66 -10.46
N ALA A 55 0.78 6.29 -11.11
CA ALA A 55 0.05 5.65 -12.19
C ALA A 55 0.91 5.43 -13.44
N LEU A 56 1.81 6.35 -13.79
CA LEU A 56 2.79 6.12 -14.86
C LEU A 56 3.74 4.96 -14.51
N ARG A 57 4.23 4.90 -13.27
CA ARG A 57 5.07 3.80 -12.76
C ARG A 57 4.38 2.44 -12.86
N GLN A 58 3.11 2.37 -12.46
CA GLN A 58 2.28 1.18 -12.55
C GLN A 58 2.12 0.65 -13.98
N LEU A 59 2.33 1.46 -15.03
CA LEU A 59 2.30 0.97 -16.41
C LEU A 59 3.47 0.05 -16.73
N ARG A 60 4.60 0.20 -16.04
CA ARG A 60 5.86 -0.52 -16.32
C ARG A 60 6.25 -0.50 -17.80
N ASP A 61 5.94 0.60 -18.50
CA ASP A 61 6.25 0.76 -19.92
C ASP A 61 7.73 1.15 -20.09
N PRO A 62 8.58 0.33 -20.74
CA PRO A 62 10.00 0.64 -20.93
C PRO A 62 10.26 1.97 -21.65
N ALA A 63 9.30 2.46 -22.45
CA ALA A 63 9.40 3.76 -23.12
C ALA A 63 9.39 4.95 -22.13
N LEU A 64 8.94 4.75 -20.89
CA LEU A 64 9.00 5.77 -19.82
C LEU A 64 10.37 5.86 -19.15
N ARG A 65 11.32 4.95 -19.44
CA ARG A 65 12.66 4.97 -18.81
C ARG A 65 13.36 6.33 -18.91
N PRO A 66 13.38 7.04 -20.06
CA PRO A 66 13.99 8.37 -20.14
C PRO A 66 13.28 9.42 -19.27
N PHE A 67 11.96 9.30 -19.13
CA PHE A 67 11.17 10.18 -18.27
C PHE A 67 11.52 9.97 -16.79
N PHE A 68 11.55 8.72 -16.31
CA PHE A 68 11.92 8.42 -14.92
C PHE A 68 13.39 8.75 -14.61
N ALA A 69 14.30 8.54 -15.57
CA ALA A 69 15.69 8.96 -15.42
C ALA A 69 15.83 10.48 -15.25
N GLN A 70 15.04 11.28 -15.97
CA GLN A 70 15.05 12.73 -15.77
C GLN A 70 14.42 13.13 -14.43
N LEU A 71 13.34 12.47 -14.00
CA LEU A 71 12.75 12.69 -12.67
C LEU A 71 13.74 12.38 -11.54
N ALA A 72 14.53 11.32 -11.68
CA ALA A 72 15.57 10.94 -10.72
C ALA A 72 16.67 12.02 -10.57
N ALA A 73 16.85 12.87 -11.59
CA ALA A 73 17.79 13.98 -11.60
C ALA A 73 17.14 15.34 -11.24
N SER A 74 15.87 15.35 -10.82
CA SER A 74 15.14 16.59 -10.50
C SER A 74 15.57 17.20 -9.17
N ASP A 75 15.47 18.52 -9.03
CA ASP A 75 15.67 19.21 -7.75
C ASP A 75 14.55 18.95 -6.73
N ARG A 76 13.41 18.38 -7.14
CA ARG A 76 12.29 18.07 -6.25
C ARG A 76 12.35 16.63 -5.71
N ASP A 77 12.24 16.49 -4.40
CA ASP A 77 12.35 15.22 -3.67
C ASP A 77 11.26 14.21 -4.10
N ASP A 78 10.02 14.66 -4.31
CA ASP A 78 8.90 13.84 -4.79
C ASP A 78 9.20 13.24 -6.16
N HIS A 79 9.69 14.06 -7.09
CA HIS A 79 10.09 13.63 -8.42
C HIS A 79 11.25 12.64 -8.36
N ARG A 80 12.30 12.90 -7.55
CA ARG A 80 13.44 11.99 -7.43
C ARG A 80 13.02 10.62 -6.91
N LEU A 81 12.19 10.58 -5.86
CA LEU A 81 11.63 9.35 -5.31
C LEU A 81 10.91 8.54 -6.40
N HIS A 82 10.00 9.17 -7.15
CA HIS A 82 9.28 8.50 -8.23
C HIS A 82 10.18 8.12 -9.42
N GLY A 83 11.19 8.94 -9.74
CA GLY A 83 12.14 8.66 -10.80
C GLY A 83 13.00 7.44 -10.50
N VAL A 84 13.61 7.37 -9.32
CA VAL A 84 14.48 6.26 -8.93
C VAL A 84 13.68 4.96 -8.81
N LEU A 85 12.51 4.99 -8.15
CA LEU A 85 11.64 3.80 -8.08
C LEU A 85 11.12 3.39 -9.47
N GLY A 86 10.75 4.36 -10.31
CA GLY A 86 10.26 4.08 -11.66
C GLY A 86 11.31 3.48 -12.58
N VAL A 87 12.58 3.89 -12.47
CA VAL A 87 13.69 3.22 -13.19
C VAL A 87 13.83 1.78 -12.71
N GLY A 88 13.83 1.54 -11.39
CA GLY A 88 14.00 0.20 -10.83
C GLY A 88 12.85 -0.77 -11.15
N GLU A 89 11.61 -0.26 -11.21
CA GLU A 89 10.44 -1.04 -11.60
C GLU A 89 10.44 -1.48 -13.08
N LEU A 90 11.25 -0.82 -13.93
CA LEU A 90 11.43 -1.15 -15.34
C LEU A 90 12.59 -2.14 -15.59
N GLU A 91 13.32 -2.55 -14.55
CA GLU A 91 14.34 -3.61 -14.64
C GLU A 91 13.70 -5.01 -14.69
N GLN A 92 14.45 -5.98 -15.24
CA GLN A 92 14.03 -7.37 -15.32
C GLN A 92 15.14 -8.29 -14.75
N PRO A 93 15.03 -8.76 -13.50
CA PRO A 93 13.95 -8.51 -12.53
C PRO A 93 13.94 -7.06 -11.98
N PRO A 94 12.81 -6.58 -11.42
CA PRO A 94 12.75 -5.27 -10.77
C PRO A 94 13.81 -5.15 -9.67
N ALA A 95 14.62 -4.10 -9.72
CA ALA A 95 15.75 -3.92 -8.82
C ALA A 95 16.05 -2.43 -8.61
N LEU A 96 16.40 -2.07 -7.39
CA LEU A 96 16.79 -0.70 -7.05
C LEU A 96 18.21 -0.39 -7.55
N ASP A 97 18.37 0.70 -8.30
CA ASP A 97 19.69 1.18 -8.72
C ASP A 97 20.39 1.91 -7.55
N LEU A 98 21.31 1.21 -6.88
CA LEU A 98 22.09 1.74 -5.75
C LEU A 98 23.01 2.90 -6.12
N PHE A 99 23.38 3.04 -7.40
CA PHE A 99 24.15 4.19 -7.86
C PHE A 99 23.27 5.44 -7.82
N LEU A 100 22.05 5.38 -8.36
CA LEU A 100 21.08 6.48 -8.28
C LEU A 100 20.75 6.86 -6.84
N VAL A 101 20.57 5.88 -5.94
CA VAL A 101 20.36 6.16 -4.51
C VAL A 101 21.52 6.95 -3.91
N SER A 102 22.76 6.58 -4.26
CA SER A 102 23.95 7.28 -3.75
C SER A 102 24.17 8.68 -4.29
N GLN A 103 23.45 9.10 -5.34
CA GLN A 103 23.47 10.48 -5.83
C GLN A 103 22.53 11.41 -5.04
N LEU A 104 21.64 10.86 -4.22
CA LEU A 104 20.76 11.65 -3.36
C LEU A 104 21.58 12.27 -2.22
N ASN A 105 21.44 13.57 -1.98
CA ASN A 105 22.19 14.27 -0.94
C ASN A 105 21.54 14.13 0.45
N ASP A 106 20.24 13.88 0.52
CA ASP A 106 19.52 13.72 1.77
C ASP A 106 19.45 12.24 2.20
N ALA A 107 20.00 11.97 3.39
CA ALA A 107 19.99 10.64 3.97
C ALA A 107 18.59 10.17 4.39
N ALA A 108 17.68 11.09 4.73
CA ALA A 108 16.29 10.72 5.05
C ALA A 108 15.55 10.26 3.79
N GLU A 109 15.72 10.98 2.67
CA GLU A 109 15.24 10.58 1.34
C GLU A 109 15.80 9.20 0.92
N GLN A 110 17.11 8.98 1.04
CA GLN A 110 17.73 7.66 0.76
C GLN A 110 17.08 6.54 1.58
N THR A 111 16.86 6.77 2.88
CA THR A 111 16.25 5.79 3.79
C THR A 111 14.80 5.49 3.40
N ALA A 112 14.02 6.53 3.06
CA ALA A 112 12.64 6.38 2.62
C ALA A 112 12.55 5.59 1.31
N LEU A 113 13.45 5.86 0.37
CA LEU A 113 13.54 5.14 -0.89
C LEU A 113 13.90 3.66 -0.69
N ILE A 114 14.92 3.35 0.12
CA ILE A 114 15.32 1.97 0.42
C ILE A 114 14.20 1.20 1.13
N SER A 115 13.52 1.83 2.08
CA SER A 115 12.34 1.25 2.74
C SER A 115 11.23 0.95 1.74
N SER A 116 10.93 1.90 0.86
CA SER A 116 9.94 1.71 -0.21
C SER A 116 10.34 0.58 -1.17
N ALA A 117 11.59 0.55 -1.63
CA ALA A 117 12.10 -0.48 -2.52
C ALA A 117 12.01 -1.88 -1.89
N ARG A 118 12.35 -2.02 -0.61
CA ARG A 118 12.18 -3.28 0.14
C ARG A 118 10.72 -3.72 0.19
N ASN A 119 9.80 -2.80 0.48
CA ASN A 119 8.36 -3.13 0.53
C ASN A 119 7.79 -3.53 -0.84
N HIS A 120 8.43 -3.13 -1.94
CA HIS A 120 8.07 -3.52 -3.30
C HIS A 120 8.89 -4.70 -3.83
N GLY A 121 9.75 -5.32 -3.00
CA GLY A 121 10.59 -6.46 -3.39
C GLY A 121 11.70 -6.11 -4.37
N MET A 122 12.09 -4.84 -4.48
CA MET A 122 13.15 -4.36 -5.38
C MET A 122 14.52 -4.24 -4.69
N LEU A 123 14.60 -4.53 -3.39
CA LEU A 123 15.84 -4.51 -2.63
C LEU A 123 16.15 -5.93 -2.17
N ALA A 124 17.13 -6.54 -2.83
CA ALA A 124 17.64 -7.85 -2.48
C ALA A 124 18.61 -7.76 -1.29
N ASP A 125 18.82 -8.91 -0.67
CA ASP A 125 19.62 -9.05 0.54
C ASP A 125 21.11 -8.74 0.34
N ASP A 126 21.65 -9.06 -0.84
CA ASP A 126 23.00 -8.75 -1.29
C ASP A 126 23.21 -7.25 -1.51
N ALA A 127 22.19 -6.55 -2.02
CA ALA A 127 22.21 -5.09 -2.19
C ALA A 127 22.33 -4.36 -0.83
N VAL A 128 21.73 -4.91 0.23
CA VAL A 128 21.89 -4.37 1.60
C VAL A 128 23.33 -4.52 2.09
N GLU A 129 23.95 -5.68 1.86
CA GLU A 129 25.34 -5.96 2.22
C GLU A 129 26.31 -5.07 1.43
N GLU A 130 26.07 -4.89 0.12
CA GLU A 130 26.84 -3.98 -0.73
C GLU A 130 26.80 -2.56 -0.20
N LEU A 131 25.62 -2.04 0.17
CA LEU A 131 25.48 -0.71 0.75
C LEU A 131 26.27 -0.60 2.06
N LEU A 132 26.14 -1.57 2.98
CA LEU A 132 26.85 -1.59 4.25
C LEU A 132 28.38 -1.66 4.09
N ALA A 133 28.88 -2.26 3.01
CA ALA A 133 30.32 -2.29 2.72
C ALA A 133 30.88 -0.93 2.26
N ARG A 134 30.02 0.03 1.88
CA ARG A 134 30.48 1.36 1.41
C ARG A 134 30.93 2.21 2.60
N PRO A 135 32.13 2.81 2.55
CA PRO A 135 32.57 3.72 3.61
C PRO A 135 31.76 5.02 3.59
N GLY A 136 31.55 5.61 4.77
CA GLY A 136 30.96 6.95 4.89
C GLY A 136 29.44 7.00 4.70
N LEU A 137 28.72 5.91 4.96
CA LEU A 137 27.26 5.94 4.98
C LEU A 137 26.75 6.97 6.01
N PRO A 138 25.68 7.72 5.67
CA PRO A 138 24.99 8.54 6.65
C PRO A 138 24.49 7.70 7.83
N PRO A 139 24.63 8.15 9.08
CA PRO A 139 24.25 7.38 10.27
C PRO A 139 22.82 6.83 10.24
N VAL A 140 21.85 7.63 9.76
CA VAL A 140 20.43 7.23 9.68
C VAL A 140 20.21 6.05 8.74
N LEU A 141 20.89 6.05 7.59
CA LEU A 141 20.80 5.01 6.60
C LEU A 141 21.51 3.75 7.11
N GLU A 142 22.71 3.91 7.66
CA GLU A 142 23.50 2.81 8.21
C GLU A 142 22.75 2.06 9.32
N ALA A 143 22.17 2.79 10.28
CA ALA A 143 21.38 2.17 11.35
C ALA A 143 20.18 1.39 10.80
N TYR A 144 19.53 1.91 9.75
CA TYR A 144 18.42 1.22 9.10
C TYR A 144 18.88 -0.05 8.38
N LEU A 145 19.97 0.02 7.60
CA LEU A 145 20.52 -1.15 6.89
C LEU A 145 20.97 -2.25 7.85
N HIS A 146 21.55 -1.90 9.00
CA HIS A 146 21.89 -2.87 10.02
C HIS A 146 20.66 -3.57 10.64
N LEU A 147 19.53 -2.87 10.80
CA LEU A 147 18.27 -3.51 11.17
C LEU A 147 17.80 -4.50 10.10
N LEU A 148 17.90 -4.12 8.83
CA LEU A 148 17.54 -5.01 7.72
C LEU A 148 18.37 -6.29 7.73
N ASN A 149 19.66 -6.21 8.06
CA ASN A 149 20.57 -7.35 8.10
C ASN A 149 20.48 -8.17 9.39
N ALA A 150 19.91 -7.63 10.48
CA ALA A 150 19.82 -8.30 11.78
C ALA A 150 19.09 -9.65 11.70
N ARG A 151 18.05 -9.76 10.86
CA ARG A 151 17.32 -11.02 10.63
C ARG A 151 18.19 -12.17 10.12
N LYS A 152 19.30 -11.86 9.45
CA LYS A 152 20.22 -12.88 8.93
C LYS A 152 21.21 -13.39 9.98
N GLY A 153 21.20 -12.82 11.19
CA GLY A 153 22.19 -13.14 12.21
C GLY A 153 23.58 -12.55 11.94
N GLU A 154 23.67 -11.51 11.11
CA GLU A 154 24.89 -10.78 10.80
C GLU A 154 24.87 -9.38 11.44
N PRO A 155 25.03 -9.29 12.77
CA PRO A 155 24.95 -8.02 13.46
C PRO A 155 26.13 -7.12 13.13
N ALA A 156 25.87 -5.82 13.11
CA ALA A 156 26.91 -4.81 13.09
C ALA A 156 27.89 -5.00 14.25
N THR A 157 29.14 -4.58 14.07
CA THR A 157 30.10 -4.59 15.18
C THR A 157 29.63 -3.66 16.29
N GLU A 158 29.86 -4.07 17.53
CA GLU A 158 29.49 -3.28 18.71
C GLU A 158 30.09 -1.86 18.67
N ALA A 159 31.36 -1.75 18.25
CA ALA A 159 32.03 -0.46 18.12
C ALA A 159 31.29 0.48 17.15
N ARG A 160 30.74 -0.07 16.05
CA ARG A 160 30.00 0.72 15.07
C ARG A 160 28.64 1.15 15.62
N LEU A 161 27.91 0.26 16.28
CA LEU A 161 26.63 0.60 16.88
C LEU A 161 26.78 1.63 18.01
N ARG A 162 27.84 1.54 18.82
CA ARG A 162 28.17 2.55 19.83
C ARG A 162 28.35 3.94 19.21
N ALA A 163 29.03 4.04 18.07
CA ALA A 163 29.18 5.32 17.37
C ALA A 163 27.83 5.89 16.89
N LEU A 164 26.86 5.02 16.54
CA LEU A 164 25.53 5.43 16.12
C LEU A 164 24.62 5.87 17.29
N LEU A 165 24.93 5.50 18.54
CA LEU A 165 24.19 5.99 19.70
C LEU A 165 24.29 7.51 19.86
N ASP A 166 25.43 8.09 19.47
CA ASP A 166 25.72 9.52 19.55
C ASP A 166 25.18 10.32 18.34
N ALA A 167 24.41 9.68 17.44
CA ALA A 167 23.79 10.36 16.32
C ALA A 167 22.82 11.47 16.77
N GLU A 168 22.73 12.55 15.98
CA GLU A 168 21.81 13.67 16.25
C GLU A 168 20.34 13.24 16.23
N SER A 169 20.00 12.32 15.31
CA SER A 169 18.64 11.79 15.18
C SER A 169 18.35 10.74 16.25
N LEU A 170 17.41 11.04 17.15
CA LEU A 170 16.94 10.10 18.17
C LEU A 170 16.43 8.78 17.60
N LEU A 171 15.85 8.77 16.39
CA LEU A 171 15.44 7.52 15.75
C LEU A 171 16.66 6.68 15.38
N THR A 172 17.72 7.31 14.87
CA THR A 172 18.98 6.62 14.51
C THR A 172 19.63 6.01 15.76
N SER A 173 19.78 6.80 16.82
CA SER A 173 20.29 6.31 18.10
C SER A 173 19.41 5.20 18.67
N GLY A 174 18.08 5.33 18.54
CA GLY A 174 17.12 4.33 18.99
C GLY A 174 17.31 2.98 18.28
N ARG A 175 17.48 2.99 16.96
CA ARG A 175 17.74 1.78 16.15
C ARG A 175 19.05 1.11 16.52
N ALA A 176 20.12 1.91 16.68
CA ALA A 176 21.39 1.40 17.17
C ALA A 176 21.28 0.81 18.59
N ALA A 177 20.50 1.44 19.47
CA ALA A 177 20.21 0.92 20.80
C ALA A 177 19.42 -0.39 20.75
N LEU A 178 18.44 -0.56 19.85
CA LEU A 178 17.76 -1.85 19.67
C LEU A 178 18.74 -2.96 19.30
N LEU A 179 19.62 -2.71 18.33
CA LEU A 179 20.63 -3.68 17.88
C LEU A 179 21.66 -4.01 18.97
N LEU A 180 22.09 -3.02 19.77
CA LEU A 180 22.97 -3.26 20.91
C LEU A 180 22.28 -4.06 22.02
N HIS A 181 21.01 -3.78 22.27
CA HIS A 181 20.22 -4.55 23.22
C HIS A 181 20.13 -6.02 22.79
N ASP A 182 19.95 -6.26 21.49
CA ASP A 182 19.93 -7.60 20.90
C ASP A 182 21.27 -8.32 20.93
N ALA A 183 22.36 -7.57 20.79
CA ALA A 183 23.71 -8.08 21.01
C ALA A 183 24.07 -8.31 22.50
N GLY A 184 23.12 -8.18 23.43
CA GLY A 184 23.32 -8.37 24.88
C GLY A 184 23.98 -7.18 25.60
N GLN A 185 24.09 -6.03 24.95
CA GLN A 185 24.69 -4.80 25.48
C GLN A 185 23.63 -3.83 26.04
N SER A 186 22.66 -4.35 26.81
CA SER A 186 21.51 -3.59 27.31
C SER A 186 21.88 -2.35 28.13
N GLU A 187 22.99 -2.40 28.89
CA GLU A 187 23.48 -1.26 29.69
C GLU A 187 23.82 -0.04 28.82
N LEU A 188 24.31 -0.26 27.60
CA LEU A 188 24.63 0.82 26.65
C LEU A 188 23.39 1.35 25.93
N ALA A 189 22.46 0.46 25.61
CA ALA A 189 21.24 0.78 24.90
C ALA A 189 20.21 1.54 25.76
N SER A 190 20.10 1.17 27.04
CA SER A 190 19.00 1.59 27.92
C SER A 190 18.87 3.11 28.06
N PRO A 191 19.94 3.89 28.31
CA PRO A 191 19.81 5.34 28.47
C PRO A 191 19.21 6.04 27.24
N VAL A 192 19.54 5.57 26.03
CA VAL A 192 19.00 6.12 24.77
C VAL A 192 17.53 5.76 24.62
N LEU A 193 17.16 4.49 24.85
CA LEU A 193 15.77 4.05 24.78
C LEU A 193 14.91 4.75 25.83
N GLU A 194 15.41 4.95 27.05
CA GLU A 194 14.74 5.71 28.11
C GLU A 194 14.51 7.16 27.70
N ARG A 195 15.52 7.82 27.13
CA ARG A 195 15.38 9.20 26.64
C ARG A 195 14.28 9.32 25.57
N ILE A 196 14.22 8.37 24.64
CA ILE A 196 13.15 8.35 23.61
C ILE A 196 11.79 8.09 24.27
N MET A 197 11.74 7.16 25.22
CA MET A 197 10.54 6.84 25.98
C MET A 197 10.06 7.97 26.88
N LEU A 198 10.88 8.95 27.23
CA LEU A 198 10.47 10.14 28.00
C LEU A 198 9.98 11.29 27.11
N ASP A 199 10.12 11.20 25.80
CA ASP A 199 9.62 12.22 24.86
C ASP A 199 8.11 12.01 24.62
N ASP A 200 7.28 12.80 25.31
CA ASP A 200 5.81 12.80 25.18
C ASP A 200 5.30 13.61 23.98
N SER A 201 6.18 14.12 23.12
CA SER A 201 5.73 14.82 21.91
C SER A 201 5.14 13.83 20.89
N THR A 202 4.29 14.32 19.99
CA THR A 202 3.79 13.54 18.84
C THR A 202 4.94 12.93 18.01
N ARG A 203 6.10 13.60 17.96
CA ARG A 203 7.30 13.06 17.31
C ARG A 203 7.92 11.92 18.12
N GLY A 204 7.95 12.02 19.44
CA GLY A 204 8.35 10.93 20.34
C GLY A 204 7.48 9.69 20.15
N GLU A 205 6.17 9.87 20.13
CA GLU A 205 5.20 8.80 19.86
C GLU A 205 5.45 8.12 18.51
N TRP A 206 5.61 8.90 17.44
CA TRP A 206 5.91 8.36 16.11
C TRP A 206 7.23 7.57 16.07
N ARG A 207 8.28 8.05 16.76
CA ARG A 207 9.56 7.31 16.84
C ARG A 207 9.39 5.97 17.54
N ILE A 208 8.61 5.90 18.62
CA ILE A 208 8.35 4.65 19.31
C ILE A 208 7.55 3.69 18.42
N ALA A 209 6.54 4.16 17.68
CA ALA A 209 5.82 3.33 16.72
C ALA A 209 6.77 2.69 15.69
N LEU A 210 7.71 3.48 15.15
CA LEU A 210 8.73 2.96 14.22
C LEU A 210 9.67 1.96 14.88
N LEU A 211 10.13 2.20 16.10
CA LEU A 211 11.00 1.25 16.81
C LEU A 211 10.27 -0.06 17.13
N LEU A 212 8.99 0.00 17.47
CA LEU A 212 8.15 -1.19 17.67
C LEU A 212 8.00 -2.00 16.37
N GLN A 213 7.79 -1.32 15.25
CA GLN A 213 7.78 -1.95 13.93
C GLN A 213 9.15 -2.55 13.58
N ASP A 214 10.25 -1.84 13.86
CA ASP A 214 11.62 -2.32 13.62
C ASP A 214 11.91 -3.60 14.44
N ILE A 215 11.45 -3.66 15.70
CA ILE A 215 11.53 -4.88 16.55
C ILE A 215 10.83 -6.06 15.88
N ARG A 216 9.58 -5.90 15.43
CA ARG A 216 8.81 -7.00 14.81
C ARG A 216 9.39 -7.43 13.46
N THR A 217 9.67 -6.45 12.60
CA THR A 217 10.14 -6.72 11.24
C THR A 217 11.57 -7.26 11.21
N SER A 218 12.34 -7.05 12.28
CA SER A 218 13.71 -7.55 12.42
C SER A 218 13.85 -8.71 13.43
N ASP A 219 12.74 -9.17 14.02
CA ASP A 219 12.67 -10.26 15.00
C ASP A 219 13.56 -10.07 16.25
N LEU A 220 13.61 -8.84 16.78
CA LEU A 220 14.47 -8.46 17.91
C LEU A 220 13.79 -8.78 19.26
N SER A 221 13.56 -10.07 19.53
CA SER A 221 12.88 -10.56 20.76
C SER A 221 13.49 -10.04 22.06
N SER A 222 14.82 -9.91 22.12
CA SER A 222 15.54 -9.34 23.26
C SER A 222 15.09 -7.92 23.63
N ALA A 223 14.64 -7.13 22.65
CA ALA A 223 14.22 -5.74 22.82
C ALA A 223 12.74 -5.60 23.24
N ALA A 224 12.04 -6.71 23.51
CA ALA A 224 10.66 -6.72 23.98
C ALA A 224 10.42 -5.86 25.24
N GLY A 225 11.43 -5.64 26.08
CA GLY A 225 11.35 -4.75 27.23
C GLY A 225 10.95 -3.30 26.86
N LEU A 226 11.35 -2.81 25.68
CA LEU A 226 10.88 -1.50 25.19
C LEU A 226 9.37 -1.51 24.92
N ALA A 227 8.88 -2.57 24.28
CA ALA A 227 7.46 -2.74 23.99
C ALA A 227 6.64 -2.87 25.28
N HIS A 228 7.15 -3.57 26.30
CA HIS A 228 6.49 -3.63 27.61
C HIS A 228 6.37 -2.24 28.26
N ARG A 229 7.46 -1.46 28.29
CA ARG A 229 7.42 -0.09 28.82
C ARG A 229 6.47 0.81 28.03
N ALA A 230 6.40 0.63 26.71
CA ALA A 230 5.42 1.35 25.89
C ALA A 230 3.98 0.95 26.24
N TYR A 231 3.73 -0.34 26.44
CA TYR A 231 2.42 -0.82 26.86
C TYR A 231 1.96 -0.20 28.20
N ASP A 232 2.87 -0.08 29.16
CA ASP A 232 2.57 0.49 30.48
C ASP A 232 2.40 2.01 30.46
N LYS A 233 3.21 2.72 29.66
CA LYS A 233 3.24 4.18 29.62
C LYS A 233 1.97 4.79 29.00
N TRP A 234 1.53 4.26 27.87
CA TRP A 234 0.46 4.88 27.09
C TRP A 234 -0.94 4.42 27.51
N SER A 235 -1.91 5.29 27.25
CA SER A 235 -3.31 5.08 27.66
C SER A 235 -3.87 3.77 27.10
N GLU A 236 -4.81 3.18 27.86
CA GLU A 236 -5.45 1.90 27.51
C GLU A 236 -6.08 1.84 26.11
N ASN A 237 -6.50 3.00 25.59
CA ASN A 237 -7.14 3.13 24.28
C ASN A 237 -6.22 3.69 23.19
N GLY A 238 -4.95 3.94 23.50
CA GLY A 238 -3.99 4.55 22.58
C GLY A 238 -3.51 3.57 21.50
N ALA A 239 -3.27 4.10 20.30
CA ALA A 239 -2.71 3.34 19.18
C ALA A 239 -1.35 2.73 19.54
N LEU A 240 -0.49 3.48 20.24
CA LEU A 240 0.82 2.99 20.68
C LEU A 240 0.75 1.81 21.64
N ARG A 241 -0.23 1.77 22.54
CA ARG A 241 -0.40 0.63 23.43
C ARG A 241 -0.81 -0.63 22.67
N SER A 242 -1.68 -0.46 21.67
CA SER A 242 -2.08 -1.56 20.77
C SER A 242 -0.89 -2.08 19.97
N GLU A 243 -0.08 -1.17 19.42
CA GLU A 243 1.15 -1.47 18.69
C GLU A 243 2.21 -2.16 19.55
N ALA A 244 2.33 -1.73 20.81
CA ALA A 244 3.22 -2.34 21.79
C ALA A 244 2.76 -3.76 22.14
N LEU A 245 1.45 -3.97 22.37
CA LEU A 245 0.90 -5.30 22.62
C LEU A 245 1.09 -6.21 21.40
N PHE A 246 0.84 -5.72 20.19
CA PHE A 246 1.10 -6.47 18.96
C PHE A 246 2.56 -6.88 18.85
N THR A 247 3.49 -5.98 19.18
CA THR A 247 4.92 -6.26 19.23
C THR A 247 5.24 -7.36 20.24
N LEU A 248 4.76 -7.25 21.48
CA LEU A 248 4.97 -8.27 22.51
C LEU A 248 4.40 -9.62 22.10
N MET A 249 3.20 -9.68 21.55
CA MET A 249 2.61 -10.93 21.08
C MET A 249 3.39 -11.55 19.92
N SER A 250 4.06 -10.73 19.10
CA SER A 250 4.83 -11.20 17.95
C SER A 250 6.22 -11.71 18.31
N VAL A 251 6.94 -11.06 19.23
CA VAL A 251 8.36 -11.38 19.52
C VAL A 251 8.62 -11.94 20.93
N ALA A 252 7.66 -11.83 21.85
CA ALA A 252 7.77 -12.25 23.25
C ALA A 252 6.41 -12.76 23.78
N PRO A 253 5.82 -13.80 23.15
CA PRO A 253 4.45 -14.24 23.41
C PRO A 253 4.19 -14.66 24.86
N GLU A 254 5.20 -15.12 25.60
CA GLU A 254 5.15 -15.42 27.03
C GLU A 254 4.83 -14.20 27.89
N THR A 255 5.19 -13.01 27.42
CA THR A 255 4.90 -11.72 28.06
C THR A 255 3.63 -11.09 27.47
N GLY A 256 3.48 -11.12 26.14
CA GLY A 256 2.34 -10.51 25.45
C GLY A 256 1.00 -11.20 25.73
N THR A 257 0.98 -12.54 25.82
CA THR A 257 -0.26 -13.33 26.02
C THR A 257 -0.95 -13.02 27.34
N PRO A 258 -0.26 -12.99 28.50
CA PRO A 258 -0.88 -12.56 29.77
C PRO A 258 -1.44 -11.14 29.69
N LEU A 259 -0.69 -10.18 29.14
CA LEU A 259 -1.14 -8.78 29.02
C LEU A 259 -2.38 -8.65 28.13
N TRP A 260 -2.44 -9.44 27.05
CA TRP A 260 -3.62 -9.53 26.20
C TRP A 260 -4.82 -10.08 26.98
N ALA A 261 -4.63 -11.19 27.72
CA ALA A 261 -5.69 -11.83 28.48
C ALA A 261 -6.26 -10.91 29.57
N ASP A 262 -5.38 -10.19 30.27
CA ASP A 262 -5.77 -9.19 31.26
C ASP A 262 -6.54 -8.04 30.62
N ALA A 263 -6.04 -7.48 29.51
CA ALA A 263 -6.70 -6.39 28.79
C ALA A 263 -8.06 -6.80 28.21
N TYR A 264 -8.19 -8.03 27.74
CA TYR A 264 -9.42 -8.58 27.17
C TYR A 264 -10.44 -8.87 28.28
N GLY A 265 -10.01 -9.50 29.38
CA GLY A 265 -10.86 -9.85 30.52
C GLY A 265 -11.33 -8.63 31.32
N ALA A 266 -10.53 -7.56 31.40
CA ALA A 266 -10.88 -6.33 32.09
C ALA A 266 -11.84 -5.41 31.29
N SER A 267 -12.07 -5.71 30.00
CA SER A 267 -12.85 -4.85 29.13
C SER A 267 -14.22 -5.45 28.83
N ASP A 268 -15.29 -4.67 29.04
CA ASP A 268 -16.63 -4.98 28.54
C ASP A 268 -16.96 -4.24 27.22
N ASP A 269 -16.06 -3.39 26.75
CA ASP A 269 -16.22 -2.65 25.50
C ASP A 269 -15.92 -3.56 24.30
N LEU A 270 -16.95 -3.84 23.50
CA LEU A 270 -16.84 -4.63 22.28
C LEU A 270 -15.81 -4.06 21.30
N ALA A 271 -15.70 -2.73 21.16
CA ALA A 271 -14.74 -2.12 20.24
C ALA A 271 -13.30 -2.39 20.67
N ARG A 272 -13.01 -2.33 21.98
CA ARG A 272 -11.71 -2.72 22.54
C ARG A 272 -11.46 -4.23 22.39
N ARG A 273 -12.44 -5.09 22.69
CA ARG A 273 -12.31 -6.54 22.49
C ARG A 273 -12.02 -6.92 21.03
N LEU A 274 -12.65 -6.23 20.07
CA LEU A 274 -12.39 -6.42 18.64
C LEU A 274 -10.97 -6.01 18.24
N ARG A 275 -10.48 -4.87 18.74
CA ARG A 275 -9.08 -4.45 18.53
C ARG A 275 -8.09 -5.48 19.10
N LEU A 276 -8.34 -5.99 20.30
CA LEU A 276 -7.52 -7.03 20.91
C LEU A 276 -7.58 -8.34 20.10
N ALA A 277 -8.75 -8.73 19.61
CA ALA A 277 -8.91 -9.92 18.76
C ALA A 277 -8.13 -9.79 17.44
N LEU A 278 -8.11 -8.59 16.83
CA LEU A 278 -7.28 -8.32 15.65
C LEU A 278 -5.79 -8.38 15.95
N ILE A 279 -5.32 -7.82 17.07
CA ILE A 279 -3.91 -7.91 17.47
C ILE A 279 -3.47 -9.37 17.57
N ALA A 280 -4.31 -10.22 18.19
CA ALA A 280 -4.04 -11.66 18.28
C ALA A 280 -3.99 -12.33 16.89
N LEU A 281 -4.86 -11.91 15.97
CA LEU A 281 -4.94 -12.41 14.59
C LEU A 281 -3.75 -11.95 13.72
N GLU A 282 -3.31 -10.71 13.87
CA GLU A 282 -2.11 -10.18 13.21
C GLU A 282 -0.86 -10.91 13.71
N ALA A 283 -0.78 -11.23 15.01
CA ALA A 283 0.30 -12.02 15.61
C ALA A 283 0.10 -13.54 15.50
N HIS A 284 -0.83 -14.04 14.66
CA HIS A 284 -1.29 -15.44 14.67
C HIS A 284 -0.17 -16.48 14.65
N GLN A 285 0.97 -16.22 14.01
CA GLN A 285 2.09 -17.16 13.97
C GLN A 285 2.57 -17.54 15.37
N HIS A 286 2.57 -16.58 16.31
CA HIS A 286 3.06 -16.72 17.69
C HIS A 286 1.96 -16.77 18.76
N THR A 287 0.71 -16.44 18.40
CA THR A 287 -0.44 -16.45 19.32
C THR A 287 -0.84 -17.88 19.73
N PRO A 288 -0.91 -18.21 21.04
CA PRO A 288 -1.37 -19.53 21.50
C PRO A 288 -2.84 -19.82 21.18
N ASP A 289 -3.16 -21.10 20.93
CA ASP A 289 -4.52 -21.55 20.58
C ASP A 289 -5.57 -21.25 21.67
N THR A 290 -5.15 -21.09 22.93
CA THR A 290 -6.03 -20.74 24.05
C THR A 290 -6.66 -19.35 23.88
N ILE A 291 -5.95 -18.39 23.28
CA ILE A 291 -6.49 -17.07 22.94
C ILE A 291 -7.61 -17.24 21.92
N PHE A 292 -7.33 -17.92 20.81
CA PHE A 292 -8.32 -18.09 19.75
C PHE A 292 -9.51 -18.96 20.19
N SER A 293 -9.28 -19.96 21.05
CA SER A 293 -10.35 -20.74 21.69
C SER A 293 -11.26 -19.87 22.57
N THR A 294 -10.68 -18.94 23.33
CA THR A 294 -11.41 -17.97 24.17
C THR A 294 -12.28 -17.03 23.33
N LEU A 295 -11.78 -16.61 22.16
CA LEU A 295 -12.54 -15.81 21.20
C LEU A 295 -13.64 -16.64 20.54
N ALA A 296 -13.32 -17.85 20.07
CA ALA A 296 -14.24 -18.76 19.40
C ALA A 296 -15.45 -19.13 20.27
N SER A 297 -15.28 -19.21 21.59
CA SER A 297 -16.34 -19.52 22.55
C SER A 297 -17.31 -18.37 22.84
N GLN A 298 -17.09 -17.16 22.31
CA GLN A 298 -17.98 -16.00 22.51
C GLN A 298 -19.24 -16.11 21.64
N THR A 299 -20.13 -17.05 21.95
CA THR A 299 -21.34 -17.32 21.13
C THR A 299 -22.26 -16.12 20.97
N ASP A 300 -22.31 -15.25 21.97
CA ASP A 300 -23.17 -14.06 21.97
C ASP A 300 -22.57 -12.91 21.13
N GLN A 301 -21.30 -13.00 20.75
CA GLN A 301 -20.57 -11.99 19.98
C GLN A 301 -20.02 -12.63 18.69
N SER A 302 -20.90 -12.76 17.70
CA SER A 302 -20.65 -13.52 16.46
C SER A 302 -19.34 -13.15 15.75
N LEU A 303 -18.96 -11.87 15.71
CA LEU A 303 -17.72 -11.43 15.09
C LEU A 303 -16.47 -11.90 15.85
N LEU A 304 -16.45 -11.81 17.19
CA LEU A 304 -15.32 -12.33 17.98
C LEU A 304 -15.19 -13.85 17.85
N SER A 305 -16.31 -14.56 17.87
CA SER A 305 -16.33 -16.01 17.62
C SER A 305 -15.76 -16.34 16.23
N THR A 306 -16.09 -15.54 15.23
CA THR A 306 -15.60 -15.73 13.86
C THR A 306 -14.10 -15.45 13.75
N ILE A 307 -13.59 -14.38 14.38
CA ILE A 307 -12.16 -14.10 14.45
C ILE A 307 -11.41 -15.25 15.15
N GLY A 308 -11.93 -15.74 16.28
CA GLY A 308 -11.33 -16.88 16.99
C GLY A 308 -11.26 -18.15 16.14
N LYS A 309 -12.34 -18.47 15.42
CA LYS A 309 -12.38 -19.62 14.50
C LYS A 309 -11.40 -19.46 13.33
N ALA A 310 -11.30 -18.26 12.75
CA ALA A 310 -10.34 -17.95 11.71
C ALA A 310 -8.89 -18.11 12.20
N GLY A 311 -8.59 -17.66 13.42
CA GLY A 311 -7.27 -17.84 14.03
C GLY A 311 -6.91 -19.31 14.29
N LEU A 312 -7.85 -20.11 14.81
CA LEU A 312 -7.65 -21.56 14.99
C LEU A 312 -7.45 -22.29 13.66
N ALA A 313 -8.20 -21.91 12.64
CA ALA A 313 -8.13 -22.53 11.32
C ALA A 313 -6.74 -22.47 10.70
N LEU A 314 -5.96 -21.42 10.97
CA LEU A 314 -4.58 -21.31 10.48
C LEU A 314 -3.61 -22.35 11.08
N ARG A 315 -4.01 -23.07 12.13
CA ARG A 315 -3.26 -24.21 12.68
C ARG A 315 -3.60 -25.52 11.98
N GLU A 316 -4.71 -25.56 11.25
CA GLU A 316 -5.14 -26.74 10.51
C GLU A 316 -4.43 -26.81 9.16
N GLU A 317 -4.25 -28.04 8.66
CA GLU A 317 -3.73 -28.30 7.33
C GLU A 317 -4.86 -28.65 6.36
N GLY A 318 -4.72 -28.18 5.11
CA GLY A 318 -5.65 -28.46 4.03
C GLY A 318 -6.96 -27.66 4.12
N ARG A 319 -7.94 -28.07 3.30
CA ARG A 319 -9.15 -27.27 3.02
C ARG A 319 -10.06 -26.98 4.22
N ALA A 320 -9.90 -27.69 5.34
CA ALA A 320 -10.68 -27.43 6.55
C ALA A 320 -10.50 -25.99 7.06
N ARG A 321 -9.34 -25.37 6.77
CA ARG A 321 -9.06 -23.99 7.21
C ARG A 321 -9.77 -22.89 6.42
N VAL A 322 -10.26 -23.17 5.21
CA VAL A 322 -10.77 -22.14 4.30
C VAL A 322 -12.12 -21.58 4.78
N GLU A 323 -13.05 -22.44 5.17
CA GLU A 323 -14.41 -22.00 5.54
C GLU A 323 -14.44 -21.03 6.74
N PRO A 324 -13.65 -21.21 7.82
CA PRO A 324 -13.53 -20.20 8.87
C PRO A 324 -13.02 -18.84 8.38
N LEU A 325 -12.09 -18.81 7.43
CA LEU A 325 -11.58 -17.57 6.82
C LEU A 325 -12.66 -16.91 5.95
N LEU A 326 -13.40 -17.69 5.17
CA LEU A 326 -14.55 -17.22 4.39
C LEU A 326 -15.66 -16.67 5.31
N ALA A 327 -15.93 -17.34 6.43
CA ALA A 327 -16.88 -16.87 7.42
C ALA A 327 -16.47 -15.48 7.95
N LEU A 328 -15.18 -15.25 8.19
CA LEU A 328 -14.67 -13.93 8.57
C LEU A 328 -14.84 -12.90 7.45
N ALA A 329 -14.56 -13.25 6.18
CA ALA A 329 -14.79 -12.36 5.04
C ALA A 329 -16.25 -11.89 4.97
N ARG A 330 -17.20 -12.81 5.15
CA ARG A 330 -18.65 -12.56 5.11
C ARG A 330 -19.15 -11.62 6.21
N THR A 331 -18.39 -11.46 7.30
CA THR A 331 -18.72 -10.47 8.35
C THR A 331 -18.61 -9.02 7.86
N ARG A 332 -17.86 -8.77 6.78
CA ARG A 332 -17.57 -7.44 6.23
C ARG A 332 -16.88 -6.51 7.22
N TYR A 333 -16.12 -7.08 8.16
CA TYR A 333 -15.30 -6.34 9.09
C TYR A 333 -14.00 -5.91 8.39
N THR A 334 -13.89 -4.63 7.99
CA THR A 334 -12.80 -4.09 7.16
C THR A 334 -11.40 -4.49 7.63
N PRO A 335 -11.03 -4.35 8.93
CA PRO A 335 -9.70 -4.75 9.38
C PRO A 335 -9.44 -6.25 9.22
N GLY A 336 -10.46 -7.09 9.48
CA GLY A 336 -10.38 -8.53 9.26
C GLY A 336 -10.20 -8.87 7.78
N ILE A 337 -10.82 -8.11 6.87
CA ILE A 337 -10.65 -8.28 5.42
C ILE A 337 -9.25 -7.87 4.97
N ALA A 338 -8.72 -6.76 5.46
CA ALA A 338 -7.35 -6.35 5.15
C ALA A 338 -6.33 -7.41 5.60
N TRP A 339 -6.55 -7.99 6.79
CA TRP A 339 -5.77 -9.11 7.27
C TRP A 339 -5.94 -10.38 6.40
N LEU A 340 -7.17 -10.73 5.99
CA LEU A 340 -7.43 -11.87 5.10
C LEU A 340 -6.75 -11.71 3.73
N VAL A 341 -6.73 -10.49 3.19
CA VAL A 341 -5.95 -10.19 1.98
C VAL A 341 -4.47 -10.44 2.26
N ALA A 342 -3.90 -9.96 3.38
CA ALA A 342 -2.50 -10.20 3.70
C ALA A 342 -2.19 -11.71 3.81
N VAL A 343 -2.93 -12.46 4.63
CA VAL A 343 -2.69 -13.89 4.91
C VAL A 343 -2.87 -14.77 3.67
N SER A 344 -3.64 -14.35 2.66
CA SER A 344 -3.75 -15.08 1.39
C SER A 344 -2.40 -15.32 0.71
N ALA A 345 -1.38 -14.49 1.00
CA ALA A 345 -0.03 -14.67 0.48
C ALA A 345 0.64 -15.95 1.04
N GLU A 346 0.28 -16.36 2.26
CA GLU A 346 0.87 -17.48 2.99
C GLU A 346 0.11 -18.80 2.75
N LEU A 347 -1.08 -18.74 2.16
CA LEU A 347 -1.91 -19.92 1.88
C LEU A 347 -1.48 -20.65 0.60
N PRO A 348 -1.65 -22.00 0.55
CA PRO A 348 -1.57 -22.77 -0.68
C PRO A 348 -2.49 -22.22 -1.77
N ASP A 349 -2.13 -22.42 -3.04
CA ASP A 349 -2.81 -21.76 -4.16
C ASP A 349 -4.29 -22.08 -4.25
N ASP A 350 -4.73 -23.33 -4.04
CA ASP A 350 -6.15 -23.68 -4.15
C ASP A 350 -7.00 -23.02 -3.05
N GLU A 351 -6.47 -22.95 -1.84
CA GLU A 351 -7.10 -22.29 -0.70
C GLU A 351 -7.11 -20.76 -0.84
N ALA A 352 -5.99 -20.18 -1.31
CA ALA A 352 -5.87 -18.75 -1.55
C ALA A 352 -6.83 -18.29 -2.65
N VAL A 353 -6.96 -19.06 -3.74
CA VAL A 353 -7.88 -18.76 -4.85
C VAL A 353 -9.33 -18.73 -4.35
N GLU A 354 -9.75 -19.69 -3.52
CA GLU A 354 -11.09 -19.71 -2.94
C GLU A 354 -11.35 -18.48 -2.05
N LEU A 355 -10.41 -18.15 -1.15
CA LEU A 355 -10.51 -16.97 -0.29
C LEU A 355 -10.52 -15.66 -1.09
N LEU A 356 -9.60 -15.50 -2.05
CA LEU A 356 -9.50 -14.31 -2.89
C LEU A 356 -10.76 -14.11 -3.75
N THR A 357 -11.38 -15.19 -4.21
CA THR A 357 -12.66 -15.14 -4.94
C THR A 357 -13.76 -14.53 -4.09
N GLU A 358 -13.91 -14.98 -2.83
CA GLU A 358 -14.88 -14.42 -1.90
C GLU A 358 -14.59 -12.94 -1.59
N LEU A 359 -13.33 -12.61 -1.31
CA LEU A 359 -12.91 -11.24 -0.97
C LEU A 359 -13.13 -10.26 -2.12
N SER A 360 -12.87 -10.69 -3.36
CA SER A 360 -13.20 -9.90 -4.55
C SER A 360 -14.71 -9.72 -4.70
N GLY A 361 -15.51 -10.74 -4.37
CA GLY A 361 -16.97 -10.82 -4.49
C GLY A 361 -17.79 -10.06 -3.44
N LEU A 362 -17.15 -9.43 -2.46
CA LEU A 362 -17.86 -8.78 -1.36
C LEU A 362 -18.79 -7.64 -1.85
N PRO A 363 -20.00 -7.50 -1.27
CA PRO A 363 -20.93 -6.45 -1.69
C PRO A 363 -20.46 -5.07 -1.22
N LEU A 364 -20.23 -4.15 -2.18
CA LEU A 364 -19.68 -2.81 -1.97
C LEU A 364 -20.74 -1.69 -1.92
N SER A 365 -22.01 -2.01 -1.64
CA SER A 365 -23.16 -1.11 -1.85
C SER A 365 -23.33 0.05 -0.84
N SER A 366 -22.49 0.14 0.20
CA SER A 366 -22.55 1.21 1.19
C SER A 366 -21.56 2.34 0.88
N GLU A 367 -21.96 3.62 0.96
CA GLU A 367 -21.09 4.76 0.58
C GLU A 367 -19.74 4.81 1.31
N ARG A 368 -19.71 4.64 2.64
CA ARG A 368 -18.46 4.74 3.42
C ARG A 368 -17.67 3.43 3.47
N LEU A 369 -18.32 2.33 3.85
CA LEU A 369 -17.68 1.01 3.90
C LEU A 369 -17.25 0.55 2.50
N GLY A 370 -17.94 0.97 1.44
CA GLY A 370 -17.66 0.56 0.07
C GLY A 370 -16.31 1.06 -0.43
N VAL A 371 -15.84 2.24 0.00
CA VAL A 371 -14.53 2.77 -0.40
C VAL A 371 -13.40 1.92 0.20
N GLU A 372 -13.43 1.66 1.51
CA GLU A 372 -12.39 0.86 2.17
C GLU A 372 -12.39 -0.59 1.67
N LEU A 373 -13.58 -1.17 1.48
CA LEU A 373 -13.73 -2.52 0.94
C LEU A 373 -13.33 -2.60 -0.53
N MET A 374 -13.50 -1.53 -1.31
CA MET A 374 -13.07 -1.47 -2.72
C MET A 374 -11.56 -1.66 -2.81
N ASP A 375 -10.77 -0.97 -1.99
CA ASP A 375 -9.30 -1.09 -2.04
C ASP A 375 -8.85 -2.53 -1.75
N GLN A 376 -9.48 -3.19 -0.76
CA GLN A 376 -9.19 -4.59 -0.46
C GLN A 376 -9.66 -5.54 -1.57
N ALA A 377 -10.84 -5.30 -2.15
CA ALA A 377 -11.36 -6.08 -3.26
C ALA A 377 -10.47 -5.96 -4.51
N VAL A 378 -9.91 -4.76 -4.79
CA VAL A 378 -8.94 -4.52 -5.87
C VAL A 378 -7.64 -5.29 -5.63
N VAL A 379 -7.12 -5.30 -4.40
CA VAL A 379 -5.91 -6.07 -4.07
C VAL A 379 -6.18 -7.56 -4.20
N ALA A 380 -7.32 -8.05 -3.70
CA ALA A 380 -7.73 -9.43 -3.82
C ALA A 380 -7.88 -9.85 -5.29
N ALA A 381 -8.53 -9.02 -6.10
CA ALA A 381 -8.73 -9.25 -7.53
C ALA A 381 -7.40 -9.32 -8.30
N SER A 382 -6.46 -8.44 -7.97
CA SER A 382 -5.12 -8.45 -8.55
C SER A 382 -4.36 -9.74 -8.22
N ARG A 383 -4.39 -10.18 -6.95
CA ARG A 383 -3.77 -11.44 -6.52
C ARG A 383 -4.44 -12.66 -7.15
N LEU A 384 -5.77 -12.65 -7.25
CA LEU A 384 -6.54 -13.72 -7.90
C LEU A 384 -6.17 -13.84 -9.37
N ALA A 385 -6.11 -12.73 -10.11
CA ALA A 385 -5.70 -12.73 -11.51
C ALA A 385 -4.27 -13.28 -11.71
N ALA A 386 -3.36 -12.99 -10.77
CA ALA A 386 -1.99 -13.50 -10.82
C ALA A 386 -1.91 -15.02 -10.55
N ARG A 387 -2.75 -15.55 -9.64
CA ARG A 387 -2.73 -16.96 -9.23
C ARG A 387 -3.57 -17.87 -10.12
N ASP A 388 -4.82 -17.49 -10.39
CA ASP A 388 -5.76 -18.26 -11.22
C ASP A 388 -6.53 -17.32 -12.19
N PRO A 389 -5.96 -17.08 -13.39
CA PRO A 389 -6.59 -16.26 -14.41
C PRO A 389 -7.94 -16.80 -14.89
N ALA A 390 -8.17 -18.12 -14.80
CA ALA A 390 -9.39 -18.76 -15.29
C ALA A 390 -10.57 -18.53 -14.34
N VAL A 391 -10.34 -18.63 -13.02
CA VAL A 391 -11.33 -18.27 -12.01
C VAL A 391 -11.66 -16.79 -12.07
N PHE A 392 -10.64 -15.93 -12.16
CA PHE A 392 -10.83 -14.48 -12.37
C PHE A 392 -11.70 -14.18 -13.60
N ALA A 393 -11.41 -14.85 -14.72
CA ALA A 393 -12.14 -14.74 -15.97
C ALA A 393 -13.64 -15.06 -15.82
N ASN A 394 -13.96 -16.12 -15.06
CA ASN A 394 -15.35 -16.48 -14.78
C ASN A 394 -16.06 -15.41 -13.95
N LEU A 395 -15.41 -14.90 -12.89
CA LEU A 395 -15.97 -13.83 -12.06
C LEU A 395 -16.27 -12.55 -12.85
N LEU A 396 -15.37 -12.17 -13.76
CA LEU A 396 -15.58 -10.99 -14.60
C LEU A 396 -16.79 -11.19 -15.53
N ARG A 397 -16.97 -12.38 -16.12
CA ARG A 397 -18.15 -12.71 -16.94
C ARG A 397 -19.44 -12.70 -16.13
N ASP A 398 -19.44 -13.30 -14.95
CA ASP A 398 -20.62 -13.35 -14.09
C ASP A 398 -21.07 -11.94 -13.66
N SER A 399 -20.11 -11.03 -13.44
CA SER A 399 -20.36 -9.62 -13.11
C SER A 399 -21.04 -8.80 -14.22
N GLU A 400 -21.14 -9.31 -15.45
CA GLU A 400 -21.91 -8.66 -16.52
C GLU A 400 -23.42 -8.88 -16.34
N THR A 401 -23.80 -10.05 -15.83
CA THR A 401 -25.19 -10.48 -15.74
C THR A 401 -25.89 -9.93 -14.51
N GLU A 402 -25.12 -9.66 -13.45
CA GLU A 402 -25.60 -9.15 -12.19
C GLU A 402 -25.40 -7.62 -12.11
N GLN A 403 -26.34 -6.88 -11.51
CA GLN A 403 -26.21 -5.44 -11.26
C GLN A 403 -25.16 -5.14 -10.17
N ARG A 404 -23.91 -5.59 -10.36
CA ARG A 404 -22.80 -5.51 -9.42
C ARG A 404 -21.70 -4.58 -9.92
N ASP A 405 -22.05 -3.33 -10.21
CA ASP A 405 -21.15 -2.33 -10.83
C ASP A 405 -19.83 -2.17 -10.04
N ALA A 406 -19.89 -2.07 -8.72
CA ALA A 406 -18.71 -1.88 -7.89
C ALA A 406 -17.79 -3.13 -7.87
N HIS A 407 -18.36 -4.34 -7.86
CA HIS A 407 -17.57 -5.57 -7.93
C HIS A 407 -16.82 -5.67 -9.27
N ARG A 408 -17.51 -5.36 -10.37
CA ARG A 408 -16.91 -5.27 -11.71
C ARG A 408 -15.76 -4.26 -11.74
N LEU A 409 -15.96 -3.07 -11.18
CA LEU A 409 -14.89 -2.06 -11.09
C LEU A 409 -13.69 -2.58 -10.29
N ALA A 410 -13.91 -3.27 -9.17
CA ALA A 410 -12.83 -3.86 -8.37
C ALA A 410 -12.01 -4.87 -9.18
N LEU A 411 -12.67 -5.74 -9.95
CA LEU A 411 -12.02 -6.72 -10.82
C LEU A 411 -11.16 -6.04 -11.91
N LEU A 412 -11.74 -5.06 -12.63
CA LEU A 412 -11.04 -4.34 -13.70
C LEU A 412 -9.86 -3.51 -13.17
N LEU A 413 -10.01 -2.87 -12.01
CA LEU A 413 -8.93 -2.16 -11.32
C LEU A 413 -7.84 -3.12 -10.81
N GLY A 414 -8.22 -4.31 -10.35
CA GLY A 414 -7.30 -5.37 -9.95
C GLY A 414 -6.39 -5.80 -11.10
N LEU A 415 -6.94 -5.99 -12.30
CA LEU A 415 -6.14 -6.28 -13.51
C LEU A 415 -5.20 -5.14 -13.90
N LEU A 416 -5.60 -3.88 -13.68
CA LEU A 416 -4.75 -2.73 -13.99
C LEU A 416 -3.56 -2.58 -13.05
N ARG A 417 -3.66 -3.12 -11.83
CA ARG A 417 -2.65 -2.97 -10.77
C ARG A 417 -1.38 -3.78 -11.04
N ASP A 418 -1.51 -4.96 -11.65
CA ASP A 418 -0.38 -5.82 -11.99
C ASP A 418 -0.31 -6.04 -13.51
N VAL A 419 0.71 -5.46 -14.13
CA VAL A 419 0.96 -5.57 -15.57
C VAL A 419 1.51 -6.94 -15.94
N ASN A 420 2.13 -7.64 -14.99
CA ASN A 420 2.75 -8.96 -15.23
C ASN A 420 1.81 -10.13 -14.94
N ALA A 421 0.68 -9.88 -14.24
CA ALA A 421 -0.32 -10.90 -13.99
C ALA A 421 -0.85 -11.46 -15.33
N PRO A 422 -0.96 -12.80 -15.50
CA PRO A 422 -1.52 -13.38 -16.70
C PRO A 422 -2.96 -12.88 -16.86
N ARG A 423 -3.26 -12.23 -17.99
CA ARG A 423 -4.60 -11.69 -18.26
C ARG A 423 -5.40 -12.67 -19.12
N PRO A 424 -6.67 -12.94 -18.77
CA PRO A 424 -7.54 -13.73 -19.64
C PRO A 424 -7.97 -12.88 -20.85
N GLU A 425 -7.13 -12.82 -21.88
CA GLU A 425 -7.37 -12.00 -23.09
C GLU A 425 -8.70 -12.34 -23.74
N ASP A 426 -8.98 -13.64 -23.89
CA ASP A 426 -10.24 -14.13 -24.44
C ASP A 426 -11.45 -13.58 -23.68
N VAL A 427 -11.32 -13.37 -22.36
CA VAL A 427 -12.38 -12.75 -21.57
C VAL A 427 -12.47 -11.27 -21.84
N LEU A 428 -11.37 -10.50 -21.80
CA LEU A 428 -11.42 -9.08 -22.12
C LEU A 428 -11.89 -8.79 -23.55
N GLU A 429 -11.62 -9.68 -24.51
CA GLU A 429 -12.08 -9.54 -25.89
C GLU A 429 -13.58 -9.81 -26.07
N SER A 430 -14.12 -10.78 -25.33
CA SER A 430 -15.54 -11.11 -25.33
C SER A 430 -16.37 -10.20 -24.38
N TYR A 431 -15.69 -9.51 -23.47
CA TYR A 431 -16.28 -8.63 -22.47
C TYR A 431 -16.96 -7.41 -23.10
N SER A 432 -18.21 -7.16 -22.74
CA SER A 432 -19.01 -6.03 -23.23
C SER A 432 -19.45 -5.13 -22.06
N PRO A 433 -18.62 -4.16 -21.65
CA PRO A 433 -18.86 -3.41 -20.42
C PRO A 433 -20.13 -2.54 -20.51
N PRO A 434 -21.06 -2.66 -19.56
CA PRO A 434 -22.38 -2.02 -19.66
C PRO A 434 -22.36 -0.52 -19.34
N ASP A 435 -21.45 -0.06 -18.49
CA ASP A 435 -21.31 1.34 -18.08
C ASP A 435 -20.07 2.03 -18.68
N ALA A 436 -20.04 3.36 -18.62
CA ALA A 436 -18.98 4.15 -19.25
C ALA A 436 -17.62 4.01 -18.57
N GLU A 437 -17.60 3.76 -17.26
CA GLU A 437 -16.38 3.62 -16.47
C GLU A 437 -15.71 2.28 -16.73
N SER A 438 -16.46 1.19 -16.71
CA SER A 438 -15.99 -0.14 -17.08
C SER A 438 -15.50 -0.18 -18.54
N ARG A 439 -16.16 0.54 -19.46
CA ARG A 439 -15.67 0.72 -20.83
C ARG A 439 -14.34 1.45 -20.90
N ALA A 440 -14.17 2.49 -20.07
CA ALA A 440 -12.93 3.25 -20.00
C ALA A 440 -11.78 2.39 -19.45
N LEU A 441 -12.02 1.62 -18.36
CA LEU A 441 -11.03 0.71 -17.79
C LEU A 441 -10.64 -0.41 -18.77
N THR A 442 -11.62 -0.98 -19.47
CA THR A 442 -11.38 -2.02 -20.48
C THR A 442 -10.54 -1.48 -21.64
N ALA A 443 -10.82 -0.25 -22.11
CA ALA A 443 -9.98 0.40 -23.12
C ALA A 443 -8.53 0.61 -22.63
N LEU A 444 -8.36 1.00 -21.36
CA LEU A 444 -7.05 1.16 -20.72
C LEU A 444 -6.30 -0.18 -20.63
N LEU A 445 -6.98 -1.25 -20.22
CA LEU A 445 -6.44 -2.61 -20.11
C LEU A 445 -5.97 -3.15 -21.46
N HIS A 446 -6.76 -2.96 -22.53
CA HIS A 446 -6.33 -3.30 -23.89
C HIS A 446 -5.13 -2.46 -24.32
N ALA A 447 -5.11 -1.18 -23.96
CA ALA A 447 -4.04 -0.28 -24.36
C ALA A 447 -2.68 -0.62 -23.71
N GLN A 448 -2.68 -1.17 -22.49
CA GLN A 448 -1.47 -1.60 -21.79
C GLN A 448 -0.76 -2.76 -22.49
N ARG A 449 -1.46 -3.60 -23.26
CA ARG A 449 -0.82 -4.71 -23.98
C ARG A 449 -0.13 -4.24 -25.25
N GLU A 450 1.02 -4.83 -25.55
CA GLU A 450 1.68 -4.67 -26.84
C GLU A 450 0.86 -5.38 -27.92
N GLY A 451 0.31 -4.62 -28.86
CA GLY A 451 -0.57 -5.12 -29.92
C GLY A 451 -1.34 -3.99 -30.57
N ALA A 452 -1.78 -4.15 -31.83
CA ALA A 452 -2.56 -3.12 -32.51
C ALA A 452 -3.94 -2.98 -31.86
N LEU A 453 -4.35 -1.74 -31.54
CA LEU A 453 -5.74 -1.45 -31.16
C LEU A 453 -6.54 -1.15 -32.42
N SER A 454 -7.82 -1.53 -32.43
CA SER A 454 -8.75 -1.05 -33.44
C SER A 454 -8.99 0.46 -33.29
N GLU A 455 -9.38 1.12 -34.38
CA GLU A 455 -9.73 2.54 -34.38
C GLU A 455 -10.81 2.89 -33.33
N ASP A 456 -11.79 2.02 -33.12
CA ASP A 456 -12.82 2.20 -32.08
C ASP A 456 -12.21 2.16 -30.66
N ARG A 457 -11.26 1.25 -30.40
CA ARG A 457 -10.56 1.19 -29.11
C ARG A 457 -9.65 2.40 -28.90
N LEU A 458 -8.99 2.88 -29.95
CA LEU A 458 -8.20 4.12 -29.91
C LEU A 458 -9.07 5.35 -29.64
N ASP A 459 -10.22 5.47 -30.29
CA ASP A 459 -11.17 6.58 -30.03
C ASP A 459 -11.67 6.55 -28.58
N ARG A 460 -12.00 5.37 -28.05
CA ARG A 460 -12.37 5.21 -26.64
C ARG A 460 -11.24 5.64 -25.71
N LEU A 461 -10.01 5.18 -25.94
CA LEU A 461 -8.86 5.56 -25.14
C LEU A 461 -8.61 7.08 -25.20
N ARG A 462 -8.80 7.71 -26.37
CA ARG A 462 -8.73 9.16 -26.56
C ARG A 462 -9.77 9.88 -25.71
N ARG A 463 -11.03 9.44 -25.74
CA ARG A 463 -12.09 9.95 -24.86
C ARG A 463 -11.70 9.84 -23.40
N VAL A 464 -11.13 8.71 -22.96
CA VAL A 464 -10.65 8.53 -21.58
C VAL A 464 -9.59 9.56 -21.22
N ALA A 465 -8.56 9.75 -22.06
CA ALA A 465 -7.51 10.74 -21.80
C ALA A 465 -8.09 12.16 -21.61
N PHE A 466 -9.09 12.54 -22.41
CA PHE A 466 -9.80 13.82 -22.30
C PHE A 466 -10.87 13.87 -21.20
N GLY A 467 -10.99 12.83 -20.38
CA GLY A 467 -11.83 12.80 -19.18
C GLY A 467 -13.26 12.32 -19.37
N TRP A 468 -13.55 11.69 -20.50
CA TRP A 468 -14.82 11.01 -20.71
C TRP A 468 -14.76 9.61 -20.08
N GLY A 469 -15.83 9.19 -19.41
CA GLY A 469 -15.92 7.85 -18.79
C GLY A 469 -15.69 7.82 -17.27
N GLY A 470 -15.55 8.97 -16.60
CA GLY A 470 -15.59 9.03 -15.13
C GLY A 470 -14.32 8.60 -14.39
N LEU A 471 -13.25 8.23 -15.10
CA LEU A 471 -12.01 7.78 -14.47
C LEU A 471 -11.26 8.89 -13.73
N SER A 472 -10.55 8.48 -12.68
CA SER A 472 -9.70 9.37 -11.88
C SER A 472 -8.59 10.02 -12.73
N HIS A 473 -8.03 11.13 -12.24
CA HIS A 473 -6.98 11.84 -12.96
C HIS A 473 -5.77 10.98 -13.31
N ALA A 474 -5.31 10.16 -12.37
CA ALA A 474 -4.22 9.22 -12.55
C ALA A 474 -4.43 8.26 -13.75
N ARG A 475 -5.65 7.75 -13.94
CA ARG A 475 -5.98 6.85 -15.06
C ARG A 475 -6.08 7.60 -16.40
N ARG A 476 -6.48 8.87 -16.37
CA ARG A 476 -6.45 9.74 -17.57
C ARG A 476 -5.03 10.00 -18.05
N VAL A 477 -4.08 10.15 -17.11
CA VAL A 477 -2.64 10.27 -17.40
C VAL A 477 -2.12 8.98 -18.05
N GLN A 478 -2.49 7.81 -17.52
CA GLN A 478 -2.15 6.53 -18.15
C GLN A 478 -2.70 6.42 -19.58
N ALA A 479 -3.97 6.80 -19.79
CA ALA A 479 -4.59 6.78 -21.13
C ALA A 479 -3.88 7.73 -22.10
N ALA A 480 -3.54 8.94 -21.66
CA ALA A 480 -2.81 9.91 -22.46
C ALA A 480 -1.43 9.37 -22.86
N TRP A 481 -0.69 8.76 -21.93
CA TRP A 481 0.61 8.16 -22.22
C TRP A 481 0.51 7.03 -23.25
N MET A 482 -0.44 6.11 -23.07
CA MET A 482 -0.60 4.98 -23.98
C MET A 482 -1.00 5.40 -25.40
N LEU A 483 -1.80 6.46 -25.56
CA LEU A 483 -2.08 7.04 -26.89
C LEU A 483 -0.82 7.57 -27.55
N LEU A 484 -0.05 8.39 -26.83
CA LEU A 484 1.21 8.95 -27.32
C LEU A 484 2.17 7.86 -27.76
N ARG A 485 2.31 6.79 -26.96
CA ARG A 485 3.15 5.63 -27.27
C ARG A 485 2.68 4.87 -28.50
N ARG A 486 1.36 4.71 -28.69
CA ARG A 486 0.78 4.00 -29.84
C ARG A 486 0.85 4.79 -31.13
N GLU A 487 0.75 6.11 -31.04
CA GLU A 487 0.83 7.01 -32.20
C GLU A 487 2.30 7.38 -32.54
N GLY A 488 3.29 6.87 -31.79
CA GLY A 488 4.72 7.05 -32.04
C GLY A 488 5.26 8.44 -31.64
N HIS A 489 4.57 9.13 -30.73
CA HIS A 489 4.92 10.47 -30.24
C HIS A 489 5.48 10.47 -28.81
N ASP A 490 5.79 9.30 -28.25
CA ASP A 490 6.34 9.12 -26.90
C ASP A 490 7.59 9.98 -26.66
N ARG A 491 8.58 9.95 -27.55
CA ARG A 491 9.82 10.72 -27.40
C ARG A 491 9.58 12.23 -27.41
N ALA A 492 8.74 12.70 -28.34
CA ALA A 492 8.39 14.11 -28.45
C ALA A 492 7.57 14.58 -27.24
N ALA A 493 6.69 13.72 -26.73
CA ALA A 493 5.92 13.98 -25.53
C ALA A 493 6.81 14.05 -24.28
N ILE A 494 7.74 13.10 -24.09
CA ILE A 494 8.70 13.14 -22.98
C ILE A 494 9.46 14.47 -23.02
N ALA A 495 10.06 14.84 -24.16
CA ALA A 495 10.78 16.11 -24.28
C ALA A 495 9.92 17.31 -23.85
N ARG A 496 8.65 17.35 -24.27
CA ARG A 496 7.71 18.42 -23.94
C ARG A 496 7.29 18.43 -22.47
N ILE A 497 7.03 17.26 -21.89
CA ILE A 497 6.68 17.12 -20.47
C ILE A 497 7.84 17.63 -19.61
N LEU A 498 9.07 17.36 -20.01
CA LEU A 498 10.29 17.72 -19.28
C LEU A 498 10.78 19.17 -19.51
N THR A 499 10.29 19.90 -20.52
CA THR A 499 10.84 21.22 -20.93
C THR A 499 10.74 22.31 -19.84
N GLU A 500 9.88 22.15 -18.84
CA GLU A 500 9.70 23.09 -17.72
C GLU A 500 10.07 22.48 -16.37
N MET A 501 10.78 21.35 -16.35
CA MET A 501 11.34 20.84 -15.11
C MET A 501 12.51 21.75 -14.69
N PRO A 502 12.45 22.36 -13.51
CA PRO A 502 13.56 23.16 -12.99
C PRO A 502 14.81 22.30 -12.78
#